data_AF-I0KFY6-F1
#
_entry.id   AF-I0KFY6-F1
#
_cell.length_a   1.000
_cell.length_b   1.000
_cell.length_c   1.000
_cell.angle_alpha   90.00
_cell.angle_beta   90.00
_cell.angle_gamma   90.00
#
_symmetry.space_group_name_H-M   'P 1'
#
loop_
_entity.id
_entity.type
_entity.pdbx_description
1 polymer ?
#
loop_
_entity_poly.entity_id
_entity_poly.type
_entity_poly.pdbx_seq_one_letter_code
_entity_poly.pdbx_strand_id
1 'polypeptide(L)'
;MISCCRKATRTAMLFNLTEMTGSELAQQVMQRYQTTDVAQLAQQAGVVVRYERWHPITLGEYHPKTRTICINLNAPGAQARILAHELGHFFIHEAGLVLSRRDEEAMADAFAETLLNA
;
A
#
# COMPACT_ATOMS: atom_id res chain seq x y z
N MET A 1 24.57 -28.96 -15.59
CA MET A 1 23.22 -28.36 -15.44
C MET A 1 23.19 -27.61 -14.12
N ILE A 2 23.23 -26.27 -14.18
CA ILE A 2 23.31 -25.38 -13.01
C ILE A 2 21.89 -25.16 -12.51
N SER A 3 21.53 -25.74 -11.36
CA SER A 3 20.29 -25.41 -10.66
C SER A 3 20.59 -24.26 -9.70
N CYS A 4 20.30 -23.03 -10.15
CA CYS A 4 20.41 -21.82 -9.33
C CYS A 4 19.10 -21.66 -8.54
N CYS A 5 19.05 -22.29 -7.37
CA CYS A 5 17.98 -22.06 -6.40
C CYS A 5 18.27 -20.74 -5.66
N ARG A 6 17.82 -19.61 -6.21
CA ARG A 6 17.88 -18.31 -5.51
C ARG A 6 16.88 -18.32 -4.37
N LYS A 7 17.36 -18.62 -3.16
CA LYS A 7 16.63 -18.31 -1.93
C LYS A 7 16.45 -16.79 -1.88
N ALA A 8 15.21 -16.33 -1.95
CA ALA A 8 14.87 -14.92 -1.73
C ALA A 8 15.24 -14.58 -0.29
N THR A 9 16.34 -13.85 -0.12
CA THR A 9 16.77 -13.33 1.18
C THR A 9 15.69 -12.37 1.65
N ARG A 10 14.95 -12.76 2.69
CA ARG A 10 14.02 -11.89 3.41
C ARG A 10 14.89 -10.89 4.17
N THR A 11 15.21 -9.76 3.53
CA THR A 11 15.91 -8.64 4.17
C THR A 11 14.97 -8.08 5.23
N ALA A 12 15.14 -8.52 6.47
CA ALA A 12 14.51 -7.87 7.62
C ALA A 12 15.15 -6.48 7.73
N MET A 13 14.38 -5.45 7.41
CA MET A 13 14.79 -4.07 7.70
C MET A 13 14.74 -3.89 9.22
N LEU A 14 15.91 -3.68 9.82
CA LEU A 14 16.02 -3.24 11.21
C LEU A 14 15.64 -1.76 11.24
N PHE A 15 14.36 -1.48 11.51
CA PHE A 15 13.85 -0.13 11.67
C PHE A 15 14.26 0.42 13.04
N ASN A 16 14.95 1.56 13.04
CA ASN A 16 14.93 2.43 14.22
C ASN A 16 13.49 2.93 14.37
N LEU A 17 12.80 2.51 15.44
CA LEU A 17 11.37 2.70 15.71
C LEU A 17 10.97 4.16 16.07
N THR A 18 11.71 5.16 15.62
CA THR A 18 11.39 6.57 15.81
C THR A 18 11.06 7.22 14.47
N GLU A 19 9.74 7.38 14.26
CA GLU A 19 9.05 8.29 13.33
C GLU A 19 9.28 8.11 11.82
N MET A 20 8.88 6.97 11.27
CA MET A 20 8.62 6.88 9.82
C MET A 20 7.29 7.55 9.49
N THR A 21 7.28 8.51 8.58
CA THR A 21 6.08 9.19 8.06
C THR A 21 5.50 8.48 6.84
N GLY A 22 4.24 8.77 6.49
CA GLY A 22 3.60 8.22 5.29
C GLY A 22 4.31 8.63 4.00
N SER A 23 4.84 9.86 3.95
CA SER A 23 5.63 10.35 2.83
C SER A 23 6.96 9.62 2.66
N GLU A 24 7.68 9.36 3.76
CA GLU A 24 8.92 8.59 3.72
C GLU A 24 8.65 7.13 3.30
N LEU A 25 7.56 6.53 3.79
CA LEU A 25 7.15 5.20 3.36
C LEU A 25 6.85 5.18 1.85
N ALA A 26 6.14 6.17 1.32
CA ALA A 26 5.86 6.28 -0.11
C ALA A 26 7.14 6.39 -0.93
N GLN A 27 8.08 7.24 -0.52
CA GLN A 27 9.37 7.38 -1.20
C GLN A 27 10.16 6.08 -1.22
N GLN A 28 10.23 5.37 -0.09
CA GLN A 28 10.90 4.07 -0.02
C GLN A 28 10.23 3.02 -0.92
N VAL A 29 8.90 3.01 -0.96
CA VAL A 29 8.12 2.10 -1.81
C VAL A 29 8.36 2.42 -3.29
N MET A 30 8.28 3.69 -3.70
CA MET A 30 8.55 4.10 -5.09
C MET A 30 9.98 3.73 -5.51
N GLN A 31 10.97 3.95 -4.63
CA GLN A 31 12.35 3.53 -4.87
C GLN A 31 12.49 2.02 -4.97
N ARG A 32 11.77 1.25 -4.16
CA ARG A 32 11.83 -0.22 -4.18
C ARG A 32 11.23 -0.81 -5.45
N TYR A 33 10.07 -0.29 -5.87
CA TYR A 33 9.29 -0.82 -6.99
C TYR A 33 9.60 -0.12 -8.32
N GLN A 34 10.35 0.98 -8.29
CA GLN A 34 10.75 1.77 -9.46
C GLN A 34 9.54 2.24 -10.28
N THR A 35 8.46 2.63 -9.61
CA THR A 35 7.24 3.15 -10.23
C THR A 35 6.50 4.07 -9.28
N THR A 36 5.79 5.04 -9.86
CA THR A 36 4.80 5.89 -9.18
C THR A 36 3.37 5.55 -9.62
N ASP A 37 3.21 4.66 -10.62
CA ASP A 37 1.90 4.20 -11.07
C ASP A 37 1.28 3.27 -10.02
N VAL A 38 0.14 3.69 -9.48
CA VAL A 38 -0.52 3.04 -8.35
C VAL A 38 -0.99 1.61 -8.70
N ALA A 39 -1.46 1.39 -9.93
CA ALA A 39 -1.94 0.09 -10.37
C ALA A 39 -0.77 -0.89 -10.58
N GLN A 40 0.31 -0.42 -11.19
CA GLN A 40 1.55 -1.17 -11.36
C GLN A 40 2.16 -1.52 -10.00
N LEU A 41 2.14 -0.59 -9.04
CA LEU A 41 2.62 -0.82 -7.68
C LEU A 41 1.83 -1.93 -6.99
N ALA A 42 0.49 -1.89 -7.05
CA ALA A 42 -0.36 -2.95 -6.51
C ALA A 42 -0.03 -4.33 -7.13
N GLN A 43 0.12 -4.37 -8.46
CA GLN A 43 0.45 -5.59 -9.18
C GLN A 43 1.82 -6.15 -8.75
N GLN A 44 2.87 -5.32 -8.70
CA GLN A 44 4.21 -5.75 -8.34
C GLN A 44 4.33 -6.16 -6.86
N ALA A 45 3.53 -5.53 -5.98
CA ALA A 45 3.45 -5.89 -4.56
C ALA A 45 2.64 -7.19 -4.32
N GLY A 46 2.02 -7.75 -5.35
CA GLY A 46 1.19 -8.96 -5.23
C GLY A 46 -0.15 -8.70 -4.53
N VAL A 47 -0.65 -7.47 -4.61
CA VAL A 47 -1.97 -7.08 -4.07
C VAL A 47 -3.03 -7.30 -5.13
N VAL A 48 -4.10 -8.00 -4.76
CA VAL A 48 -5.25 -8.23 -5.64
C VAL A 48 -6.18 -7.02 -5.57
N VAL A 49 -6.37 -6.32 -6.68
CA VAL A 49 -7.33 -5.20 -6.75
C VAL A 49 -8.65 -5.68 -7.35
N ARG A 50 -9.75 -5.46 -6.64
CA ARG A 50 -11.12 -5.76 -7.08
C ARG A 50 -11.92 -4.48 -7.17
N TYR A 51 -12.82 -4.44 -8.14
CA TYR A 51 -13.73 -3.34 -8.36
C TYR A 51 -15.15 -3.86 -8.20
N GLU A 52 -15.85 -3.41 -7.17
CA GLU A 52 -17.20 -3.88 -6.86
C GLU A 52 -18.12 -2.68 -6.60
N ARG A 53 -19.43 -2.90 -6.57
CA ARG A 53 -20.43 -1.86 -6.30
C ARG A 53 -21.11 -2.16 -4.99
N TRP A 54 -21.03 -1.24 -4.04
CA TRP A 54 -21.80 -1.31 -2.80
C TRP A 54 -22.26 0.08 -2.35
N HIS A 55 -23.16 0.14 -1.37
CA HIS A 55 -23.60 1.42 -0.80
C HIS A 55 -22.41 2.13 -0.14
N PRO A 56 -22.09 3.40 -0.47
CA PRO A 56 -20.82 4.03 -0.13
C PRO A 56 -20.73 4.44 1.35
N ILE A 57 -20.62 3.44 2.22
CA ILE A 57 -20.21 3.59 3.62
C ILE A 57 -18.68 3.76 3.67
N THR A 58 -17.97 3.05 2.79
CA THR A 58 -16.52 3.09 2.58
C THR A 58 -16.22 3.33 1.10
N LEU A 59 -15.09 4.01 0.82
CA LEU A 59 -14.64 4.28 -0.55
C LEU A 59 -13.83 3.12 -1.12
N GLY A 60 -13.05 2.47 -0.27
CA GLY A 60 -12.32 1.23 -0.53
C GLY A 60 -12.04 0.52 0.78
N GLU A 61 -11.56 -0.72 0.67
CA GLU A 61 -11.19 -1.54 1.83
C GLU A 61 -9.99 -2.43 1.50
N TYR A 62 -8.94 -2.32 2.32
CA TYR A 62 -7.84 -3.28 2.36
C TYR A 62 -8.14 -4.45 3.32
N HIS A 63 -7.99 -5.67 2.82
CA HIS A 63 -8.13 -6.91 3.57
C HIS A 63 -6.77 -7.58 3.78
N PRO A 64 -6.15 -7.49 4.96
CA PRO A 64 -4.76 -7.94 5.17
C PRO A 64 -4.58 -9.45 5.05
N LYS A 65 -5.60 -10.25 5.41
CA LYS A 65 -5.52 -11.72 5.35
C LYS A 65 -5.39 -12.26 3.93
N THR A 66 -6.03 -11.59 2.96
CA THR A 66 -6.07 -12.02 1.56
C THR A 66 -5.28 -11.10 0.64
N ARG A 67 -4.62 -10.07 1.19
CA ARG A 67 -3.90 -9.03 0.44
C ARG A 67 -4.75 -8.48 -0.71
N THR A 68 -6.01 -8.21 -0.41
CA THR A 68 -6.99 -7.76 -1.40
C THR A 68 -7.40 -6.34 -1.09
N ILE A 69 -7.41 -5.48 -2.09
CA ILE A 69 -8.01 -4.14 -2.03
C ILE A 69 -9.29 -4.17 -2.85
N CYS A 70 -10.40 -3.82 -2.23
CA CYS A 70 -11.68 -3.63 -2.89
C CYS A 70 -11.93 -2.14 -3.08
N ILE A 71 -12.19 -1.70 -4.30
CA ILE A 71 -12.54 -0.31 -4.63
C ILE A 71 -14.03 -0.24 -4.93
N ASN A 72 -14.74 0.68 -4.25
CA ASN A 72 -16.15 0.90 -4.49
C ASN A 72 -16.36 1.75 -5.75
N LEU A 73 -16.99 1.16 -6.76
CA LEU A 73 -17.32 1.87 -8.00
C LEU A 73 -18.44 2.92 -7.84
N ASN A 74 -19.17 2.91 -6.71
CA ASN A 74 -20.14 3.95 -6.38
C ASN A 74 -19.55 5.09 -5.53
N ALA A 75 -18.29 4.98 -5.10
CA ALA A 75 -17.65 6.01 -4.30
C ALA A 75 -17.42 7.29 -5.13
N PRO A 76 -17.63 8.48 -4.54
CA PRO A 76 -17.16 9.72 -5.15
C PRO A 76 -15.63 9.79 -5.13
N GLY A 77 -15.05 10.47 -6.12
CA GLY A 77 -13.60 10.72 -6.20
C GLY A 77 -12.86 9.83 -7.20
N ALA A 78 -11.55 10.07 -7.33
CA ALA A 78 -10.70 9.34 -8.25
C ALA A 78 -10.32 7.97 -7.67
N GLN A 79 -10.59 6.90 -8.41
CA GLN A 79 -10.26 5.52 -8.00
C GLN A 79 -8.78 5.32 -7.70
N ALA A 80 -7.89 6.05 -8.40
CA ALA A 80 -6.46 6.04 -8.13
C ALA A 80 -6.11 6.54 -6.72
N ARG A 81 -6.82 7.54 -6.19
CA ARG A 81 -6.62 8.04 -4.81
C ARG A 81 -7.08 7.05 -3.77
N ILE A 82 -8.21 6.38 -4.01
CA ILE A 82 -8.71 5.31 -3.15
C ILE A 82 -7.69 4.16 -3.13
N LEU A 83 -7.25 3.69 -4.31
CA LEU A 83 -6.26 2.62 -4.38
C LEU A 83 -4.94 2.99 -3.69
N ALA A 84 -4.45 4.22 -3.88
CA ALA A 84 -3.21 4.68 -3.25
C ALA A 84 -3.33 4.71 -1.72
N HIS A 85 -4.51 5.09 -1.19
CA HIS A 85 -4.81 5.06 0.25
C HIS A 85 -4.75 3.64 0.80
N GLU A 86 -5.47 2.71 0.16
CA GLU A 86 -5.51 1.32 0.59
C GLU A 86 -4.15 0.60 0.45
N LEU A 87 -3.33 1.01 -0.53
CA LEU A 87 -1.93 0.57 -0.61
C LEU A 87 -1.10 1.10 0.54
N GLY A 88 -1.38 2.31 1.04
CA GLY A 88 -0.78 2.84 2.26
C GLY A 88 -0.98 1.89 3.43
N HIS A 89 -2.22 1.46 3.69
CA HIS A 89 -2.52 0.43 4.72
C HIS A 89 -1.74 -0.87 4.50
N PHE A 90 -1.70 -1.37 3.26
CA PHE A 90 -0.92 -2.57 2.93
C PHE A 90 0.56 -2.42 3.32
N PHE A 91 1.21 -1.30 2.95
CA PHE A 91 2.63 -1.11 3.22
C PHE A 91 2.95 -0.83 4.69
N ILE A 92 2.05 -0.16 5.42
CA ILE A 92 2.15 -0.02 6.88
C ILE A 92 2.19 -1.41 7.54
N HIS A 93 1.30 -2.31 7.11
CA HIS A 93 1.22 -3.67 7.64
C HIS A 93 2.43 -4.52 7.24
N GLU A 94 2.88 -4.44 5.98
CA GLU A 94 4.09 -5.15 5.52
C GLU A 94 5.37 -4.64 6.23
N ALA A 95 5.41 -3.38 6.64
CA ALA A 95 6.49 -2.81 7.44
C ALA A 95 6.43 -3.24 8.92
N GLY A 96 5.34 -3.85 9.38
CA GLY A 96 5.15 -4.28 10.76
C GLY A 96 4.91 -3.13 11.74
N LEU A 97 4.45 -1.98 11.24
CA LEU A 97 4.15 -0.83 12.08
C LEU A 97 2.84 -1.07 12.85
N VAL A 98 2.89 -0.87 14.17
CA VAL A 98 1.73 -0.96 15.04
C VAL A 98 1.29 0.45 15.41
N LEU A 99 0.24 0.92 14.77
CA LEU A 99 -0.27 2.29 14.89
C LEU A 99 -1.66 2.30 15.53
N SER A 100 -2.04 3.43 16.12
CA SER A 100 -3.45 3.66 16.41
C SER A 100 -4.22 3.80 15.10
N ARG A 101 -5.52 3.49 15.09
CA ARG A 101 -6.35 3.67 13.87
C ARG A 101 -6.21 5.07 13.29
N ARG A 102 -6.18 6.09 14.15
CA ARG A 102 -6.04 7.49 13.71
C ARG A 102 -4.70 7.73 12.99
N ASP A 103 -3.61 7.22 13.54
CA ASP A 103 -2.28 7.43 12.98
C ASP A 103 -2.08 6.60 11.70
N GLU A 104 -2.69 5.41 11.64
CA GLU A 104 -2.69 4.56 10.44
C GLU A 104 -3.40 5.26 9.27
N GLU A 105 -4.61 5.79 9.48
CA GLU A 105 -5.35 6.54 8.45
C GLU A 105 -4.56 7.78 8.00
N ALA A 106 -3.99 8.55 8.94
CA ALA A 106 -3.20 9.73 8.63
C ALA A 106 -1.93 9.38 7.83
N MET A 107 -1.28 8.26 8.16
CA MET A 107 -0.11 7.76 7.44
C MET A 107 -0.49 7.26 6.04
N ALA A 108 -1.61 6.56 5.89
CA ALA A 108 -2.12 6.09 4.59
C ALA A 108 -2.50 7.27 3.68
N ASP A 109 -3.11 8.32 4.23
CA ASP A 109 -3.41 9.56 3.52
C ASP A 109 -2.13 10.23 3.01
N ALA A 110 -1.15 10.46 3.89
CA ALA A 110 0.11 11.09 3.53
C ALA A 110 0.90 10.26 2.50
N PHE A 111 0.85 8.93 2.61
CA PHE A 111 1.42 8.01 1.62
C PHE A 111 0.78 8.23 0.24
N ALA A 112 -0.55 8.23 0.17
CA ALA A 112 -1.28 8.36 -1.07
C ALA A 112 -1.07 9.73 -1.73
N GLU A 113 -1.07 10.81 -0.95
CA GLU A 113 -0.75 12.15 -1.44
C GLU A 113 0.66 12.23 -2.01
N THR A 114 1.64 11.62 -1.34
CA THR A 114 3.03 11.62 -1.80
C THR A 114 3.18 10.82 -3.09
N LEU A 115 2.58 9.64 -3.17
CA LEU A 115 2.65 8.76 -4.34
C LEU A 115 2.04 9.41 -5.60
N LEU A 116 0.91 10.11 -5.44
CA LEU A 116 0.17 10.70 -6.57
C LEU A 116 0.73 12.02 -7.08
N ASN A 117 1.58 12.69 -6.28
CA ASN A 117 2.23 13.95 -6.63
C ASN A 117 3.71 13.79 -7.02
N ALA A 118 4.20 12.56 -7.12
CA ALA A 118 5.60 12.22 -7.41
C ALA A 118 5.94 12.26 -8.91
#